data_AF-A0A3L7YMY0-F1
#
_entry.id   AF-A0A3L7YMY0-F1
#
_cell.length_a   1.000
_cell.length_b   1.000
_cell.length_c   1.000
_cell.angle_alpha   90.00
_cell.angle_beta   90.00
_cell.angle_gamma   90.00
#
_symmetry.space_group_name_H-M   'P 1'
#
loop_
_entity.id
_entity.type
_entity.pdbx_description
1 polymer ?
#
loop_
_entity_poly.entity_id
_entity_poly.type
_entity_poly.pdbx_seq_one_letter_code
_entity_poly.pdbx_strand_id
1 'polypeptide(L)'
;MASSKQTPDELHDAEEWFIEEEPDHLVASEAGSEPVNELGRATLAAKTAIFGRRLSNAEEGEERLPKKFALPIFSSDAISSSAYASEEILIVLASAGASYLAFGPV
;
A
#
# COMPACT_ATOMS: atom_id res chain seq x y z
N MET A 1 8.77 32.30 21.28
CA MET A 1 7.91 31.44 22.13
C MET A 1 7.62 30.20 21.31
N ALA A 2 8.54 29.23 21.39
CA ALA A 2 8.30 27.95 22.07
C ALA A 2 7.36 27.03 21.27
N SER A 3 7.88 26.41 20.20
CA SER A 3 7.27 25.21 19.63
C SER A 3 8.11 24.04 20.10
N SER A 4 7.61 23.39 21.14
CA SER A 4 8.22 22.26 21.83
C SER A 4 8.47 21.13 20.83
N LYS A 5 9.68 20.57 20.89
CA LYS A 5 9.95 19.23 20.36
C LYS A 5 8.95 18.28 21.00
N GLN A 6 7.96 17.86 20.22
CA GLN A 6 7.16 16.70 20.53
C GLN A 6 8.04 15.50 20.21
N THR A 7 8.63 14.93 21.26
CA THR A 7 9.12 13.56 21.25
C THR A 7 8.12 12.79 22.11
N PRO A 8 7.03 12.26 21.52
CA PRO A 8 6.07 11.45 22.26
C PRO A 8 6.50 9.97 22.22
N ASP A 9 6.19 9.25 23.30
CA ASP A 9 6.46 7.82 23.52
C ASP A 9 6.08 6.94 22.30
N GLU A 10 7.09 6.51 21.53
CA GLU A 10 6.97 5.84 20.22
C GLU A 10 6.29 4.45 20.25
N LEU A 11 5.82 3.97 21.40
CA LEU A 11 5.24 2.63 21.56
C LEU A 11 3.77 2.61 21.96
N HIS A 12 3.20 3.70 22.47
CA HIS A 12 1.77 3.78 22.83
C HIS A 12 0.89 4.30 21.68
N ASP A 13 1.45 5.13 20.78
CA ASP A 13 0.70 5.70 19.66
C ASP A 13 0.52 4.72 18.48
N ALA A 14 1.34 3.67 18.41
CA ALA A 14 1.31 2.70 17.31
C ALA A 14 0.00 1.88 17.29
N GLU A 15 -0.61 1.64 18.45
CA GLU A 15 -1.91 0.95 18.56
C GLU A 15 -3.07 1.85 18.07
N GLU A 16 -2.93 3.18 18.08
CA GLU A 16 -3.95 4.09 17.54
C GLU A 16 -3.87 4.20 16.01
N TRP A 17 -2.74 3.88 15.40
CA TRP A 17 -2.53 3.96 13.94
C TRP A 17 -3.03 2.74 13.18
N PHE A 18 -3.26 1.62 13.87
CA PHE A 18 -3.71 0.38 13.25
C PHE A 18 -4.89 -0.20 14.03
N ILE A 19 -5.97 -0.53 13.33
CA ILE A 19 -7.15 -1.21 13.86
C ILE A 19 -7.13 -2.65 13.38
N GLU A 20 -7.29 -3.60 14.28
CA GLU A 20 -7.46 -5.02 13.94
C GLU A 20 -8.95 -5.29 13.68
N GLU A 21 -9.35 -5.43 12.41
CA GLU A 21 -10.75 -5.70 12.04
C GLU A 21 -11.10 -7.20 12.10
N GLU A 22 -10.12 -8.07 11.83
CA GLU A 22 -10.19 -9.53 11.86
C GLU A 22 -8.88 -10.08 12.46
N PRO A 23 -8.86 -11.23 13.16
CA PRO A 23 -7.62 -11.76 13.73
C PRO A 23 -6.53 -11.89 12.66
N ASP A 24 -5.37 -11.26 12.88
CA ASP A 24 -4.23 -11.20 11.93
C ASP A 24 -4.43 -10.23 10.73
N HIS A 25 -5.41 -9.32 10.80
CA HIS A 25 -5.65 -8.27 9.80
C HIS A 25 -5.60 -6.86 10.43
N LEU A 26 -4.43 -6.22 10.31
CA LEU A 26 -4.22 -4.84 10.73
C LEU A 26 -4.50 -3.87 9.58
N VAL A 27 -5.46 -2.97 9.78
CA VAL A 27 -5.80 -1.91 8.83
C VAL A 27 -5.37 -0.57 9.40
N ALA A 28 -4.82 0.31 8.56
CA ALA A 28 -4.50 1.67 8.99
C ALA A 28 -5.76 2.40 9.47
N SER A 29 -5.73 2.89 10.71
CA SER A 29 -6.79 3.72 11.28
C SER A 29 -6.88 5.06 10.53
N GLU A 30 -8.00 5.78 10.70
CA GLU A 30 -8.11 7.14 10.15
C GLU A 30 -7.04 8.08 10.72
N ALA A 31 -6.65 7.92 11.98
CA ALA A 31 -5.57 8.67 12.60
C ALA A 31 -4.20 8.33 11.99
N GLY A 32 -3.96 7.07 11.63
CA GLY A 32 -2.76 6.63 10.92
C GLY A 32 -2.71 7.07 9.44
N SER A 33 -3.87 7.42 8.87
CA SER A 33 -4.01 7.88 7.48
C SER A 33 -3.99 9.41 7.33
N GLU A 34 -3.92 10.15 8.43
CA GLU A 34 -3.85 11.61 8.37
C GLU A 34 -2.48 12.09 7.88
N PRO A 35 -2.43 13.10 6.99
CA PRO A 35 -1.18 13.66 6.55
C PRO A 35 -0.45 14.36 7.70
N VAL A 36 0.74 13.86 8.00
CA VAL A 36 1.66 14.40 9.01
C VAL A 36 2.12 15.85 8.76
N ASN A 37 1.89 16.39 7.56
CA ASN A 37 2.40 17.69 7.11
C ASN A 37 1.26 18.64 6.69
N GLU A 38 1.46 19.95 6.84
CA GLU A 38 0.50 20.97 6.37
C GLU A 38 0.26 20.91 4.85
N LEU A 39 1.33 20.66 4.10
CA LEU A 39 1.25 20.43 2.65
C LEU A 39 0.45 19.17 2.31
N GLY A 40 0.57 18.13 3.14
CA GLY A 40 -0.20 16.90 2.99
C GLY A 40 -1.70 17.19 3.18
N ARG A 41 -2.09 17.98 4.19
CA ARG A 41 -3.49 18.40 4.38
C ARG A 41 -4.04 19.20 3.21
N ALA A 42 -3.27 20.12 2.65
CA ALA A 42 -3.70 20.92 1.50
C ALA A 42 -3.92 20.06 0.24
N THR A 43 -2.99 19.14 -0.05
CA THR A 43 -3.12 18.21 -1.19
C THR A 43 -4.26 17.24 -1.00
N LEU A 44 -4.46 16.76 0.22
CA LEU A 44 -5.55 15.90 0.64
C LEU A 44 -6.92 16.59 0.44
N ALA A 45 -7.05 17.86 0.83
CA ALA A 45 -8.25 18.67 0.62
C ALA A 45 -8.53 18.92 -0.88
N ALA A 46 -7.49 19.23 -1.65
CA ALA A 46 -7.62 19.39 -3.09
C ALA A 46 -8.07 18.09 -3.78
N LYS A 47 -7.49 16.94 -3.39
CA LYS A 47 -7.91 15.62 -3.90
C LYS A 47 -9.37 15.33 -3.56
N THR A 48 -9.82 15.64 -2.33
CA THR A 48 -11.22 15.44 -1.95
C THR A 48 -12.18 16.31 -2.76
N ALA A 49 -11.79 17.55 -3.07
CA ALA A 49 -12.61 18.44 -3.88
C ALA A 49 -12.74 17.96 -5.34
N ILE A 50 -11.69 17.35 -5.90
CA ILE A 50 -11.66 16.90 -7.30
C ILE A 50 -12.28 15.51 -7.46
N PHE A 51 -11.94 14.57 -6.59
CA PHE A 51 -12.25 13.14 -6.75
C PHE A 51 -13.30 12.62 -5.75
N GLY A 52 -13.66 13.40 -4.72
CA GLY A 52 -14.64 13.01 -3.70
C GLY A 52 -14.02 12.45 -2.42
N ARG A 53 -14.86 11.83 -1.56
CA ARG A 53 -14.43 11.24 -0.28
C ARG A 53 -13.42 10.13 -0.54
N ARG A 54 -12.33 10.12 0.22
CA ARG A 54 -11.37 9.02 0.27
C ARG A 54 -12.03 7.82 0.92
N LEU A 55 -11.91 6.66 0.29
CA LEU A 55 -12.32 5.38 0.87
C LEU A 55 -11.24 4.98 1.86
N SER A 56 -11.62 4.60 3.09
CA SER A 56 -10.63 4.06 4.02
C SER A 56 -10.16 2.68 3.52
N ASN A 57 -8.94 2.27 3.87
CA ASN A 57 -8.43 0.94 3.47
C ASN A 57 -9.30 -0.20 4.02
N ALA A 58 -10.02 0.04 5.12
CA ALA A 58 -11.02 -0.87 5.69
C ALA A 58 -12.28 -0.99 4.80
N GLU A 59 -12.71 0.10 4.17
CA GLU A 59 -13.90 0.15 3.32
C GLU A 59 -13.62 -0.36 1.88
N GLU A 60 -12.36 -0.53 1.48
CA GLU A 60 -11.96 -0.85 0.10
C GLU A 60 -12.38 -2.25 -0.37
N GLY A 61 -12.48 -3.22 0.55
CA GLY A 61 -12.90 -4.59 0.24
C GLY A 61 -14.39 -4.77 -0.10
N GLU A 62 -15.24 -3.88 0.43
CA GLU A 62 -16.70 -4.00 0.32
C GLU A 62 -17.30 -3.15 -0.82
N GLU A 63 -16.59 -2.10 -1.27
CA GLU A 63 -17.05 -1.22 -2.34
C GLU A 63 -16.89 -1.90 -3.72
N ARG A 64 -17.92 -2.66 -4.12
CA ARG A 64 -17.94 -3.37 -5.39
C ARG A 64 -18.11 -2.42 -6.58
N LEU A 65 -17.05 -2.25 -7.35
CA LEU A 65 -17.11 -1.57 -8.65
C LEU A 65 -18.16 -2.24 -9.55
N PRO A 66 -19.01 -1.47 -10.25
CA PRO A 66 -19.94 -2.03 -11.21
C PRO A 66 -19.17 -2.75 -12.32
N LYS A 67 -19.71 -3.88 -12.80
CA LYS A 67 -19.04 -4.81 -13.74
C LYS A 67 -18.37 -4.14 -14.95
N LYS A 68 -18.93 -3.03 -15.43
CA LYS A 68 -18.40 -2.26 -16.56
C LYS A 68 -17.01 -1.66 -16.31
N PHE A 69 -16.73 -1.24 -15.07
CA PHE A 69 -15.44 -0.68 -14.66
C PHE A 69 -14.56 -1.71 -13.95
N ALA A 70 -15.17 -2.61 -13.17
CA ALA A 70 -14.45 -3.69 -12.50
C ALA A 70 -13.70 -4.58 -13.52
N LEU A 71 -14.37 -5.00 -14.59
CA LEU A 71 -13.79 -5.94 -15.55
C LEU A 71 -12.48 -5.46 -16.20
N PRO A 72 -12.40 -4.25 -16.81
CA PRO A 72 -11.15 -3.80 -17.42
C PRO A 72 -10.03 -3.57 -16.40
N ILE A 73 -10.35 -3.06 -15.21
CA ILE A 73 -9.35 -2.77 -14.17
C ILE A 73 -8.74 -4.09 -13.65
N PHE A 74 -9.57 -5.01 -13.18
CA PHE A 74 -9.09 -6.28 -12.64
C PHE A 74 -8.46 -7.17 -13.71
N SER A 75 -8.96 -7.13 -14.96
CA SER A 75 -8.34 -7.90 -16.05
C SER A 75 -6.98 -7.34 -16.47
N SER A 76 -6.79 -6.01 -16.46
CA SER A 76 -5.51 -5.39 -16.81
C SER A 76 -4.39 -5.79 -15.85
N ASP A 77 -4.69 -5.86 -14.54
CA ASP A 77 -3.73 -6.25 -13.50
C ASP A 77 -3.38 -7.75 -13.57
N ALA A 78 -4.38 -8.60 -13.78
CA ALA A 78 -4.16 -10.05 -13.95
C ALA A 78 -3.34 -10.37 -15.22
N ILE A 79 -3.61 -9.67 -16.33
CA ILE A 79 -2.88 -9.85 -17.59
C ILE A 79 -1.43 -9.36 -17.45
N SER A 80 -1.19 -8.19 -16.86
CA SER A 80 0.17 -7.65 -16.72
C SER A 80 1.02 -8.49 -15.77
N SER A 81 0.46 -8.93 -14.64
CA SER A 81 1.16 -9.78 -13.67
C SER A 81 1.54 -11.13 -14.29
N SER A 82 0.62 -11.80 -14.98
CA SER A 82 0.91 -13.10 -15.60
C SER A 82 1.92 -12.99 -16.74
N ALA A 83 1.80 -11.93 -17.56
CA ALA A 83 2.66 -11.74 -18.73
C ALA A 83 4.08 -11.31 -18.35
N TYR A 84 4.24 -10.38 -17.41
CA TYR A 84 5.55 -9.81 -17.07
C TYR A 84 6.21 -10.50 -15.86
N ALA A 85 5.46 -10.82 -14.81
CA ALA A 85 6.05 -11.37 -13.59
C ALA A 85 6.65 -12.76 -13.84
N SER A 86 6.00 -13.60 -14.65
CA SER A 86 6.50 -14.94 -14.96
C SER A 86 7.86 -14.90 -15.67
N GLU A 87 8.02 -13.99 -16.63
CA GLU A 87 9.27 -13.80 -17.36
C GLU A 87 10.38 -13.30 -16.43
N GLU A 88 10.09 -12.27 -15.63
CA GLU A 88 11.05 -11.70 -14.68
C GLU A 88 11.52 -12.75 -13.65
N ILE A 89 10.61 -13.58 -13.13
CA ILE A 89 10.95 -14.69 -12.21
C ILE A 89 11.93 -15.67 -12.87
N LEU A 90 11.68 -16.06 -14.11
CA LEU A 90 12.54 -17.00 -14.82
C LEU A 90 13.91 -16.40 -15.13
N ILE A 91 13.98 -15.13 -15.52
CA ILE A 91 15.24 -14.43 -15.78
C ILE A 91 16.09 -14.37 -14.51
N VAL A 92 15.49 -13.95 -13.38
CA VAL A 92 16.19 -13.87 -12.09
C VAL A 92 16.62 -15.27 -11.63
N LEU A 93 15.75 -16.27 -11.69
CA LEU A 93 16.06 -17.63 -11.25
C LEU A 93 17.15 -18.28 -12.11
N ALA A 94 17.04 -18.18 -13.43
CA ALA A 94 18.02 -18.75 -14.36
C ALA A 94 19.37 -18.07 -14.25
N SER A 95 19.40 -16.73 -14.16
CA SER A 95 20.65 -15.98 -13.99
C SER A 95 21.32 -16.25 -12.65
N ALA A 96 20.55 -16.31 -11.56
CA ALA A 96 21.05 -16.68 -10.24
C ALA A 96 21.61 -18.12 -10.23
N GLY A 97 20.87 -19.07 -10.79
CA GLY A 97 21.29 -20.47 -10.89
C GLY A 97 22.55 -20.65 -11.74
N ALA A 98 22.62 -20.00 -12.91
CA ALA A 98 23.80 -20.01 -13.76
C ALA A 98 25.02 -19.38 -13.06
N SER A 99 24.82 -18.26 -12.36
CA SER A 99 25.89 -17.61 -11.59
C SER A 99 26.41 -18.49 -10.47
N TYR A 100 25.52 -19.18 -9.74
CA TYR A 100 25.90 -20.12 -8.69
C TYR A 100 26.68 -21.31 -9.25
N LEU A 101 26.26 -21.88 -10.38
CA LEU A 101 27.01 -22.97 -11.01
C LEU A 101 28.38 -22.54 -11.53
N ALA A 102 28.52 -21.30 -12.01
CA ALA A 102 29.77 -20.79 -12.58
C ALA A 102 30.78 -20.33 -11.52
N PHE A 103 30.32 -19.72 -10.42
CA PHE A 103 31.17 -19.04 -9.43
C PHE A 103 30.96 -19.52 -7.99
N GLY A 104 29.98 -20.40 -7.76
CA GLY A 104 29.69 -20.93 -6.43
C GLY A 104 30.82 -21.82 -5.92
N PRO A 105 30.94 -21.94 -4.59
CA PRO A 105 31.90 -22.86 -3.99
C PRO A 105 31.56 -24.30 -4.39
N VAL A 106 32.61 -25.08 -4.68
CA VAL A 106 32.55 -26.54 -4.83
C VAL A 106 32.67 -27.21 -3.46
#